data_AF-A0A2P6RFY1-F1
#
_entry.id   AF-A0A2P6RFY1-F1
#
_cell.length_a   1.000
_cell.length_b   1.000
_cell.length_c   1.000
_cell.angle_alpha   90.00
_cell.angle_beta   90.00
_cell.angle_gamma   90.00
#
_symmetry.space_group_name_H-M   'P 1'
#
loop_
_entity.id
_entity.type
_entity.pdbx_description
1 polymer ?
#
loop_
_entity_poly.entity_id
_entity_poly.type
_entity_poly.pdbx_seq_one_letter_code
_entity_poly.pdbx_strand_id
1 'polypeptide(L)'
;MNIEVELILEEIIKPSSSTPDDLRHYQLSFLDQLSPPVYNLLVLFYEFNDETMPSVTEISNHLKKSLAEVLTLFYPLAGRITDNKYVDCNDEGIPYVEAHVKCELSEVLNNPVPGEFNGLCHFMFSKTWAATALGDQAKIEPPEFISAKLFPPRDFTAYDAGLGITRNKVAKRFVFSASMIETLRANYQNSEGLENQKRPSCVDALSAFIWSRYVANTKDTGPAEKLYIELHSVNLRPRFDPSLPHHSFGNLYRAAMTAPFLSSGKNAMAW
;
A
#
# COMPACT_ATOMS: atom_id res chain seq x y z
N MET A 1 25.20 4.31 10.44
CA MET A 1 24.78 3.80 11.75
C MET A 1 24.82 2.29 11.69
N ASN A 2 25.47 1.63 12.64
CA ASN A 2 25.44 0.18 12.74
C ASN A 2 24.36 -0.16 13.78
N ILE A 3 23.23 -0.71 13.34
CA ILE A 3 22.12 -1.07 14.23
C ILE A 3 22.32 -2.53 14.61
N GLU A 4 22.49 -2.80 15.90
CA GLU A 4 22.55 -4.17 16.43
C GLU A 4 21.13 -4.61 16.82
N VAL A 5 20.69 -5.74 16.24
CA VAL A 5 19.37 -6.31 16.43
C VAL A 5 19.52 -7.73 16.96
N GLU A 6 18.88 -8.01 18.09
CA GLU A 6 18.85 -9.32 18.73
C GLU A 6 17.45 -9.91 18.60
N LEU A 7 17.33 -11.08 17.96
CA LEU A 7 16.07 -11.83 17.91
C LEU A 7 15.76 -12.40 19.30
N ILE A 8 14.58 -12.09 19.83
CA ILE A 8 14.10 -12.60 21.12
C ILE A 8 13.23 -13.84 20.90
N LEU A 9 12.25 -13.72 20.00
CA LEU A 9 11.24 -14.73 19.76
C LEU A 9 10.82 -14.71 18.28
N GLU A 10 10.56 -15.90 17.76
CA GLU A 10 9.83 -16.09 16.52
C GLU A 10 8.79 -17.17 16.75
N GLU A 11 7.53 -16.87 16.43
CA GLU A 11 6.44 -17.83 16.51
C GLU A 11 5.40 -17.61 15.41
N ILE A 12 4.47 -18.54 15.29
CA ILE A 12 3.38 -18.48 14.32
C ILE A 12 2.07 -18.19 15.03
N ILE A 13 1.45 -17.06 14.67
CA ILE A 13 0.15 -16.66 15.21
C ILE A 13 -0.94 -17.13 14.27
N LYS A 14 -1.83 -17.96 14.79
CA LYS A 14 -2.99 -18.49 14.09
C LYS A 14 -4.26 -17.70 14.43
N PRO A 15 -5.31 -17.78 13.61
CA PRO A 15 -6.63 -17.25 13.97
C PRO A 15 -7.11 -17.79 15.32
N SER A 16 -7.81 -16.96 16.10
CA SER A 16 -8.35 -17.34 17.42
C SER A 16 -9.44 -18.41 17.32
N SER A 17 -10.11 -18.50 16.18
CA SER A 17 -11.04 -19.58 15.83
C SER A 17 -10.75 -20.11 14.43
N SER A 18 -10.91 -21.42 14.24
CA SER A 18 -10.67 -22.07 12.95
C SER A 18 -11.53 -21.49 11.84
N THR A 19 -10.95 -21.37 10.65
CA THR A 19 -11.69 -20.97 9.44
C THR A 19 -12.76 -22.01 9.13
N PRO A 20 -14.04 -21.62 8.98
CA PRO A 20 -15.13 -22.50 8.56
C PRO A 20 -14.83 -23.22 7.24
N ASP A 21 -15.33 -24.45 7.07
CA ASP A 21 -15.02 -25.29 5.92
C ASP A 21 -15.41 -24.65 4.57
N ASP A 22 -16.50 -23.88 4.54
CA ASP A 22 -16.97 -23.14 3.36
C ASP A 22 -16.12 -21.91 3.03
N LEU A 23 -15.27 -21.46 3.97
CA LEU A 23 -14.35 -20.34 3.80
C LEU A 23 -12.88 -20.78 3.60
N ARG A 24 -12.61 -22.09 3.54
CA ARG A 24 -11.25 -22.64 3.36
C ARG A 24 -10.59 -22.27 2.03
N HIS A 25 -11.37 -21.80 1.05
CA HIS A 25 -10.87 -21.44 -0.27
C HIS A 25 -11.21 -20.00 -0.61
N TYR A 26 -10.21 -19.12 -0.62
CA TYR A 26 -10.39 -17.74 -1.07
C TYR A 26 -9.86 -17.56 -2.50
N GLN A 27 -10.77 -17.39 -3.46
CA GLN A 27 -10.44 -17.19 -4.87
C GLN A 27 -9.83 -15.79 -5.09
N LEU A 28 -8.65 -15.71 -5.71
CA LEU A 28 -8.09 -14.42 -6.13
C LEU A 28 -8.86 -13.92 -7.35
N SER A 29 -9.12 -12.61 -7.38
CA SER A 29 -9.76 -11.95 -8.52
C SER A 29 -8.78 -11.73 -9.67
N PHE A 30 -9.28 -11.41 -10.86
CA PHE A 30 -8.42 -11.01 -11.97
C PHE A 30 -7.55 -9.79 -11.66
N LEU A 31 -8.03 -8.85 -10.83
CA LEU A 31 -7.21 -7.70 -10.42
C LEU A 31 -6.11 -8.11 -9.43
N ASP A 32 -6.39 -9.07 -8.55
CA ASP A 32 -5.36 -9.63 -7.66
C ASP A 32 -4.27 -10.35 -8.46
N GLN A 33 -4.65 -11.06 -9.52
CA GLN A 33 -3.72 -11.76 -10.42
C GLN A 33 -2.79 -10.82 -11.20
N LEU A 34 -3.26 -9.60 -11.50
CA LEU A 34 -2.47 -8.57 -12.18
C LEU A 34 -1.56 -7.79 -11.23
N SER A 35 -1.81 -7.84 -9.91
CA SER A 35 -0.99 -7.14 -8.94
C SER A 35 0.39 -7.79 -8.83
N PRO A 36 1.49 -6.99 -8.75
CA PRO A 36 2.82 -7.53 -8.54
C PRO A 36 2.89 -8.33 -7.23
N PRO A 37 3.59 -9.49 -7.21
CA PRO A 37 3.74 -10.32 -6.01
C PRO A 37 4.80 -9.74 -5.06
N VAL A 38 4.57 -8.53 -4.57
CA VAL A 38 5.47 -7.80 -3.66
C VAL A 38 4.88 -7.71 -2.27
N TYR A 39 5.73 -7.89 -1.26
CA TYR A 39 5.35 -7.60 0.12
C TYR A 39 5.32 -6.09 0.34
N ASN A 40 4.18 -5.58 0.78
CA ASN A 40 4.05 -4.19 1.22
C ASN A 40 4.65 -4.03 2.61
N LEU A 41 5.70 -3.23 2.73
CA LEU A 41 6.40 -2.99 3.98
C LEU A 41 5.81 -1.77 4.70
N LEU A 42 5.18 -2.00 5.86
CA LEU A 42 4.79 -0.94 6.80
C LEU A 42 5.61 -1.08 8.07
N VAL A 43 6.19 0.04 8.51
CA VAL A 43 6.84 0.14 9.82
C VAL A 43 6.19 1.30 10.55
N LEU A 44 5.68 1.03 11.75
CA LEU A 44 5.08 2.01 12.64
C LEU A 44 5.96 2.16 13.87
N PHE A 45 6.27 3.41 14.21
CA PHE A 45 7.04 3.76 15.39
C PHE A 45 6.11 4.41 16.42
N TYR A 46 6.17 3.92 17.66
CA TYR A 46 5.37 4.41 18.77
C TYR A 46 6.28 4.91 19.88
N GLU A 47 5.99 6.10 20.38
CA GLU A 47 6.62 6.65 21.57
C GLU A 47 5.65 6.47 22.74
N PHE A 48 6.17 6.05 23.90
CA PHE A 48 5.37 5.83 25.09
C PHE A 48 5.53 7.03 26.03
N ASN A 49 4.42 7.71 26.31
CA ASN A 49 4.42 9.00 27.02
C ASN A 49 3.83 8.92 28.45
N ASP A 50 3.38 7.75 28.92
CA ASP A 50 2.81 7.62 30.27
C ASP A 50 3.89 7.35 31.34
N GLU A 51 3.56 7.68 32.60
CA GLU A 51 4.48 7.57 33.75
C GLU A 51 4.93 6.13 34.03
N THR A 52 4.12 5.12 33.68
CA THR A 52 4.44 3.70 33.84
C THR A 52 4.34 2.97 32.52
N MET A 53 5.50 2.56 32.01
CA MET A 53 5.59 1.76 30.79
C MET A 53 5.18 0.31 31.08
N PRO A 54 4.18 -0.25 30.36
CA PRO A 54 3.89 -1.66 30.45
C PRO A 54 5.11 -2.48 30.02
N SER A 55 5.28 -3.65 30.62
CA SER A 55 6.39 -4.53 30.25
C SER A 55 6.28 -4.94 28.78
N VAL A 56 7.43 -5.15 28.12
CA VAL A 56 7.48 -5.65 26.73
C VAL A 56 6.69 -6.94 26.59
N THR A 57 6.71 -7.80 27.60
CA THR A 57 5.94 -9.04 27.66
C THR A 57 4.43 -8.79 27.66
N GLU A 58 3.93 -7.82 28.43
CA GLU A 58 2.50 -7.47 28.44
C GLU A 58 2.05 -6.91 27.09
N ILE A 59 2.84 -6.00 26.51
CA ILE A 59 2.58 -5.45 25.18
C ILE A 59 2.52 -6.59 24.16
N SER A 60 3.54 -7.46 24.17
CA SER A 60 3.63 -8.53 23.18
C SER A 60 2.49 -9.54 23.31
N ASN A 61 2.14 -9.96 24.53
CA ASN A 61 1.00 -10.85 24.77
C ASN A 61 -0.32 -10.23 24.27
N HIS A 62 -0.50 -8.93 24.49
CA HIS A 62 -1.67 -8.20 24.03
C HIS A 62 -1.74 -8.10 22.50
N LEU A 63 -0.61 -7.81 21.85
CA LEU A 63 -0.49 -7.78 20.39
C LEU A 63 -0.77 -9.14 19.77
N LYS A 64 -0.20 -10.24 20.30
CA LYS A 64 -0.44 -11.60 19.80
C LYS A 64 -1.90 -12.01 19.92
N LYS A 65 -2.52 -11.72 21.07
CA LYS A 65 -3.94 -12.05 21.30
C LYS A 65 -4.84 -11.31 20.32
N SER A 66 -4.69 -10.00 20.23
CA SER A 66 -5.48 -9.18 19.30
C SER A 66 -5.19 -9.52 17.83
N LEU A 67 -3.97 -9.95 17.52
CA LEU A 67 -3.59 -10.43 16.18
C LEU A 67 -4.32 -11.74 15.83
N ALA A 68 -4.36 -12.70 16.76
CA ALA A 68 -5.12 -13.94 16.58
C ALA A 68 -6.62 -13.64 16.38
N GLU A 69 -7.17 -12.70 17.14
CA GLU A 69 -8.58 -12.28 17.02
C GLU A 69 -8.88 -11.63 15.66
N VAL A 70 -8.05 -10.69 15.18
CA VAL A 70 -8.27 -10.05 13.87
C VAL A 70 -8.04 -11.02 12.71
N LEU A 71 -7.15 -12.00 12.86
CA LEU A 71 -6.93 -13.03 11.84
C LEU A 71 -8.15 -13.92 11.62
N THR A 72 -9.06 -14.04 12.59
CA THR A 72 -10.36 -14.69 12.38
C THR A 72 -11.21 -13.92 11.36
N LEU A 73 -11.16 -12.58 11.37
CA LEU A 73 -11.88 -11.74 10.41
C LEU A 73 -11.16 -11.71 9.05
N PHE A 74 -9.84 -11.68 9.06
CA PHE A 74 -8.98 -11.67 7.89
C PHE A 74 -8.37 -13.05 7.64
N TYR A 75 -9.20 -14.10 7.70
CA TYR A 75 -8.78 -15.49 7.61
C TYR A 75 -7.88 -15.82 6.40
N PRO A 76 -8.02 -15.21 5.20
CA PRO A 76 -7.09 -15.50 4.10
C PRO A 76 -5.64 -15.10 4.41
N LEU A 77 -5.41 -14.13 5.29
CA LEU A 77 -4.05 -13.72 5.67
C LEU A 77 -3.30 -14.79 6.47
N ALA A 78 -4.02 -15.70 7.13
CA ALA A 78 -3.43 -16.84 7.83
C ALA A 78 -3.22 -18.07 6.92
N GLY A 79 -3.56 -17.97 5.64
CA GLY A 79 -3.43 -19.06 4.66
C GLY A 79 -2.15 -19.03 3.85
N ARG A 80 -2.14 -19.75 2.73
CA ARG A 80 -1.04 -19.78 1.74
C ARG A 80 -1.57 -19.50 0.35
N ILE A 81 -0.90 -18.60 -0.39
CA ILE A 81 -1.20 -18.37 -1.81
C ILE A 81 -0.76 -19.60 -2.61
N THR A 82 -1.63 -20.09 -3.50
CA THR A 82 -1.34 -21.19 -4.41
C THR A 82 -1.45 -20.71 -5.85
N ASP A 83 -0.37 -20.88 -6.62
CA ASP A 83 -0.27 -20.61 -8.07
C ASP A 83 -0.75 -19.22 -8.53
N ASN A 84 -0.75 -18.21 -7.64
CA ASN A 84 -1.36 -16.91 -7.89
C ASN A 84 -2.84 -17.01 -8.35
N LYS A 85 -3.55 -18.05 -7.91
CA LYS A 85 -4.96 -18.31 -8.27
C LYS A 85 -5.88 -18.19 -7.08
N TYR A 86 -5.48 -18.72 -5.94
CA TYR A 86 -6.31 -18.70 -4.74
C TYR A 86 -5.42 -18.70 -3.50
N VAL A 87 -6.04 -18.51 -2.35
CA VAL A 87 -5.44 -18.72 -1.05
C VAL A 87 -6.08 -19.95 -0.43
N ASP A 88 -5.25 -20.93 -0.09
CA ASP A 88 -5.63 -22.02 0.81
C ASP A 88 -5.71 -21.47 2.23
N CYS A 89 -6.92 -21.26 2.73
CA CYS A 89 -7.18 -20.71 4.07
C CYS A 89 -7.04 -21.81 5.13
N ASN A 90 -5.85 -22.38 5.23
CA ASN A 90 -5.52 -23.56 6.02
C ASN A 90 -5.15 -23.28 7.50
N ASP A 91 -5.34 -22.05 7.98
CA ASP A 91 -4.98 -21.59 9.33
C ASP A 91 -3.51 -21.88 9.71
N GLU A 92 -2.60 -21.95 8.73
CA GLU A 92 -1.18 -22.10 9.04
C GLU A 92 -0.66 -20.92 9.87
N GLY A 93 -1.27 -19.73 9.76
CA GLY A 93 -0.95 -18.55 10.53
C GLY A 93 0.14 -17.69 9.90
N ILE A 94 0.52 -16.63 10.62
CA ILE A 94 1.54 -15.66 10.17
C ILE A 94 2.72 -15.62 11.15
N PRO A 95 3.95 -15.38 10.66
CA PRO A 95 5.10 -15.14 11.52
C PRO A 95 4.92 -13.89 12.38
N TYR A 96 5.23 -14.02 13.66
CA TYR A 96 5.36 -12.93 14.62
C TYR A 96 6.76 -12.97 15.22
N VAL A 97 7.47 -11.85 15.13
CA VAL A 97 8.87 -11.73 15.52
C VAL A 97 9.02 -10.63 16.56
N GLU A 98 9.70 -10.96 17.66
CA GLU A 98 10.13 -9.99 18.66
C GLU A 98 11.64 -9.83 18.56
N ALA A 99 12.09 -8.58 18.49
CA ALA A 99 13.51 -8.26 18.46
C ALA A 99 13.82 -7.09 19.38
N HIS A 100 14.97 -7.15 20.04
CA HIS A 100 15.54 -6.06 20.80
C HIS A 100 16.54 -5.32 19.92
N VAL A 101 16.42 -3.99 19.85
CA VAL A 101 17.32 -3.14 19.08
C VAL A 101 18.11 -2.27 20.05
N LYS A 102 19.44 -2.33 19.97
CA LYS A 102 20.34 -1.59 20.88
C LYS A 102 20.55 -0.15 20.41
N CYS A 103 19.48 0.62 20.25
CA CYS A 103 19.54 2.06 20.01
C CYS A 103 18.26 2.77 20.46
N GLU A 104 18.34 4.09 20.63
CA GLU A 104 17.16 4.92 20.89
C GLU A 104 16.29 5.05 19.64
N LEU A 105 14.96 5.12 19.83
CA LEU A 105 14.02 5.31 18.72
C LEU A 105 14.33 6.58 17.91
N SER A 106 14.76 7.65 18.59
CA SER A 106 15.14 8.91 17.95
C SER A 106 16.28 8.77 16.95
N GLU A 107 17.24 7.85 17.20
CA GLU A 107 18.36 7.58 16.29
C GLU A 107 17.87 6.95 14.98
N VAL A 108 16.85 6.09 15.05
CA VAL A 108 16.22 5.47 13.88
C VAL A 108 15.41 6.51 13.09
N LEU A 109 14.65 7.36 13.79
CA LEU A 109 13.77 8.37 13.18
C LEU A 109 14.52 9.51 12.48
N ASN A 110 15.79 9.75 12.82
CA ASN A 110 16.61 10.79 12.20
C ASN A 110 17.07 10.45 10.76
N ASN A 111 17.08 9.18 10.38
CA ASN A 111 17.45 8.75 9.03
C ASN A 111 16.61 7.55 8.55
N PRO A 112 15.28 7.71 8.40
CA PRO A 112 14.43 6.61 7.99
C PRO A 112 14.76 6.25 6.55
N VAL A 113 15.00 4.96 6.29
CA VAL A 113 15.03 4.45 4.92
C VAL A 113 13.58 4.38 4.44
N PRO A 114 13.16 5.22 3.50
CA PRO A 114 11.78 5.20 3.06
C PRO A 114 11.55 3.92 2.25
N GLY A 115 10.61 3.09 2.71
CA GLY A 115 9.99 2.06 1.90
C GLY A 115 8.83 2.64 1.10
N GLU A 116 8.55 2.08 -0.07
CA GLU A 116 7.29 2.34 -0.76
C GLU A 116 6.18 1.51 -0.11
N PHE A 117 5.09 2.16 0.26
CA PHE A 117 3.94 1.51 0.88
C PHE A 117 2.68 1.86 0.10
N ASN A 118 2.07 0.88 -0.56
CA ASN A 118 0.84 1.06 -1.33
C ASN A 118 -0.15 -0.07 -0.98
N GLY A 119 -1.19 0.22 -0.21
CA GLY A 119 -2.25 -0.76 -0.02
C GLY A 119 -3.38 -0.34 0.92
N LEU A 120 -4.58 -0.09 0.36
CA LEU A 120 -5.78 0.18 1.16
C LEU A 120 -6.18 -1.01 2.04
N CYS A 121 -6.02 -2.25 1.56
CA CYS A 121 -6.31 -3.46 2.34
C CYS A 121 -5.38 -3.63 3.54
N HIS A 122 -4.12 -3.18 3.42
CA HIS A 122 -3.20 -3.21 4.54
C HIS A 122 -3.62 -2.21 5.61
N PHE A 123 -3.98 -0.97 5.24
CA PHE A 123 -4.53 -0.01 6.20
C PHE A 123 -5.82 -0.49 6.85
N MET A 124 -6.68 -1.20 6.11
CA MET A 124 -7.88 -1.82 6.65
C MET A 124 -7.51 -2.83 7.74
N PHE A 125 -6.62 -3.77 7.44
CA PHE A 125 -6.13 -4.74 8.42
C PHE A 125 -5.51 -4.06 9.65
N SER A 126 -4.57 -3.12 9.46
CA SER A 126 -3.91 -2.43 10.58
C SER A 126 -4.88 -1.65 11.45
N LYS A 127 -5.87 -0.96 10.85
CA LYS A 127 -6.91 -0.24 11.59
C LYS A 127 -7.80 -1.19 12.39
N THR A 128 -8.23 -2.30 11.77
CA THR A 128 -9.06 -3.29 12.45
C THR A 128 -8.28 -3.99 13.56
N TRP A 129 -7.00 -4.31 13.33
CA TRP A 129 -6.14 -4.90 14.36
C TRP A 129 -5.95 -3.93 15.54
N ALA A 130 -5.66 -2.66 15.28
CA ALA A 130 -5.55 -1.65 16.33
C ALA A 130 -6.86 -1.48 17.11
N ALA A 131 -8.01 -1.43 16.43
CA ALA A 131 -9.32 -1.37 17.09
C ALA A 131 -9.59 -2.63 17.95
N THR A 132 -9.23 -3.81 17.45
CA THR A 132 -9.32 -5.09 18.18
C THR A 132 -8.45 -5.06 19.44
N ALA A 133 -7.20 -4.61 19.32
CA ALA A 133 -6.29 -4.44 20.44
C ALA A 133 -6.82 -3.44 21.48
N LEU A 134 -7.53 -2.40 21.07
CA LEU A 134 -8.15 -1.44 21.99
C LEU A 134 -9.46 -1.97 22.62
N GLY A 135 -9.94 -3.14 22.22
CA GLY A 135 -11.23 -3.69 22.67
C GLY A 135 -12.45 -2.98 22.09
N ASP A 136 -12.29 -2.14 21.07
CA ASP A 136 -13.36 -1.33 20.45
C ASP A 136 -14.06 -2.11 19.33
N GLN A 137 -14.72 -3.22 19.71
CA GLN A 137 -15.38 -4.12 18.76
C GLN A 137 -16.55 -3.46 18.02
N ALA A 138 -17.16 -2.42 18.58
CA ALA A 138 -18.31 -1.73 18.00
C ALA A 138 -17.99 -0.96 16.71
N LYS A 139 -16.71 -0.69 16.41
CA LYS A 139 -16.26 0.02 15.20
C LYS A 139 -15.65 -0.88 14.13
N ILE A 140 -15.63 -2.19 14.36
CA ILE A 140 -15.02 -3.13 13.43
C ILE A 140 -16.03 -3.48 12.34
N GLU A 141 -15.83 -2.93 11.14
CA GLU A 141 -16.49 -3.43 9.93
C GLU A 141 -15.70 -4.63 9.40
N PRO A 142 -16.30 -5.84 9.33
CA PRO A 142 -15.60 -7.02 8.85
C PRO A 142 -15.26 -6.89 7.35
N PRO A 143 -14.12 -7.43 6.89
CA PRO A 143 -13.75 -7.35 5.48
C PRO A 143 -14.75 -8.10 4.60
N GLU A 144 -15.12 -7.48 3.48
CA GLU A 144 -15.99 -8.08 2.46
C GLU A 144 -15.17 -8.68 1.31
N PHE A 145 -15.17 -10.01 1.21
CA PHE A 145 -14.41 -10.77 0.22
C PHE A 145 -15.15 -10.92 -1.12
N ILE A 146 -15.47 -9.80 -1.78
CA ILE A 146 -16.29 -9.78 -3.02
C ILE A 146 -15.47 -9.68 -4.31
N SER A 147 -14.15 -9.50 -4.23
CA SER A 147 -13.30 -9.14 -5.37
C SER A 147 -13.41 -10.12 -6.55
N ALA A 148 -13.34 -11.44 -6.30
CA ALA A 148 -13.42 -12.46 -7.35
C ALA A 148 -14.82 -12.56 -7.99
N LYS A 149 -15.88 -12.17 -7.28
CA LYS A 149 -17.23 -12.09 -7.84
C LYS A 149 -17.34 -10.92 -8.84
N LEU A 150 -16.72 -9.80 -8.52
CA LEU A 150 -16.72 -8.60 -9.37
C LEU A 150 -15.76 -8.72 -10.57
N PHE A 151 -14.60 -9.34 -10.34
CA PHE A 151 -13.57 -9.56 -11.34
C PHE A 151 -13.18 -11.04 -11.36
N PRO A 152 -13.97 -11.90 -12.04
CA PRO A 152 -13.69 -13.32 -12.12
C PRO A 152 -12.27 -13.60 -12.63
N PRO A 153 -11.55 -14.55 -12.00
CA PRO A 153 -10.18 -14.88 -12.38
C PRO A 153 -10.07 -15.29 -13.84
N ARG A 154 -8.92 -15.04 -14.46
CA ARG A 154 -8.62 -15.46 -15.83
C ARG A 154 -7.25 -16.10 -15.88
N ASP A 155 -7.12 -17.18 -16.64
CA ASP A 155 -5.81 -17.73 -16.97
C ASP A 155 -5.12 -16.77 -17.94
N PHE A 156 -4.14 -16.02 -17.43
CA PHE A 156 -3.39 -15.04 -18.20
C PHE A 156 -1.89 -15.33 -18.11
N THR A 157 -1.43 -16.25 -18.96
CA THR A 157 -0.05 -16.77 -18.95
C THR A 157 0.98 -15.82 -19.59
N ALA A 158 0.53 -14.77 -20.29
CA ALA A 158 1.39 -13.87 -21.06
C ALA A 158 1.85 -12.62 -20.27
N TYR A 159 1.44 -12.49 -19.00
CA TYR A 159 1.76 -11.32 -18.19
C TYR A 159 2.54 -11.71 -16.94
N ASP A 160 3.73 -11.15 -16.84
CA ASP A 160 4.54 -11.20 -15.63
C ASP A 160 4.33 -9.89 -14.86
N ALA A 161 3.57 -9.97 -13.77
CA ALA A 161 3.31 -8.82 -12.89
C ALA A 161 4.58 -8.32 -12.18
N GLY A 162 5.68 -9.09 -12.19
CA GLY A 162 6.99 -8.69 -11.67
C GLY A 162 7.86 -7.94 -12.69
N LEU A 163 7.44 -7.86 -13.96
CA LEU A 163 8.21 -7.25 -15.04
C LEU A 163 8.30 -5.72 -14.85
N GLY A 164 9.36 -5.29 -14.17
CA GLY A 164 9.58 -3.87 -13.81
C GLY A 164 10.16 -3.68 -12.40
N ILE A 165 10.12 -4.71 -11.56
CA ILE A 165 10.74 -4.67 -10.23
C ILE A 165 12.26 -4.83 -10.39
N THR A 166 12.96 -3.71 -10.39
CA THR A 166 14.43 -3.69 -10.44
C THR A 166 15.03 -3.60 -9.05
N ARG A 167 16.08 -4.41 -8.80
CA ARG A 167 16.87 -4.34 -7.55
C ARG A 167 17.87 -3.18 -7.61
N ASN A 168 18.47 -2.81 -6.47
CA ASN A 168 19.50 -1.77 -6.35
C ASN A 168 19.00 -0.34 -6.63
N LYS A 169 17.98 0.10 -5.89
CA LYS A 169 17.50 1.49 -5.90
C LYS A 169 17.81 2.17 -4.58
N VAL A 170 17.98 3.49 -4.64
CA VAL A 170 18.08 4.35 -3.46
C VAL A 170 16.77 5.09 -3.32
N ALA A 171 16.07 4.88 -2.22
CA ALA A 171 14.87 5.64 -1.89
C ALA A 171 15.26 6.90 -1.11
N LYS A 172 14.60 8.03 -1.42
CA LYS A 172 14.71 9.29 -0.68
C LYS A 172 13.33 9.85 -0.42
N ARG A 173 13.10 10.38 0.78
CA ARG A 173 11.85 11.04 1.15
C ARG A 173 11.96 12.55 0.89
N PHE A 174 11.14 13.05 -0.02
CA PHE A 174 11.00 14.48 -0.27
C PHE A 174 9.72 14.98 0.41
N VAL A 175 9.86 15.94 1.34
CA VAL A 175 8.73 16.48 2.11
C VAL A 175 8.33 17.83 1.54
N PHE A 176 7.07 17.97 1.16
CA PHE A 176 6.51 19.20 0.61
C PHE A 176 5.59 19.84 1.64
N SER A 177 5.89 21.08 2.06
CA SER A 177 5.02 21.81 2.97
C SER A 177 3.70 22.19 2.29
N ALA A 178 2.64 22.40 3.09
CA ALA A 178 1.37 22.89 2.59
C ALA A 178 1.53 24.19 1.78
N SER A 179 2.37 25.13 2.25
CA SER A 179 2.65 26.37 1.51
C SER A 179 3.33 26.14 0.16
N MET A 180 4.26 25.19 0.06
CA MET A 180 4.91 24.85 -1.20
C MET A 180 3.92 24.19 -2.18
N ILE A 181 3.04 23.32 -1.67
CA ILE A 181 1.97 22.71 -2.47
C ILE A 181 1.03 23.79 -3.02
N GLU A 182 0.61 24.76 -2.19
CA GLU A 182 -0.27 25.84 -2.66
C GLU A 182 0.39 26.73 -3.72
N THR A 183 1.69 27.01 -3.60
CA THR A 183 2.47 27.68 -4.65
C THR A 183 2.49 26.88 -5.95
N LEU A 184 2.73 25.56 -5.88
CA LEU A 184 2.69 24.69 -7.07
C LEU A 184 1.31 24.71 -7.72
N ARG A 185 0.24 24.58 -6.95
CA ARG A 185 -1.14 24.60 -7.46
C ARG A 185 -1.47 25.92 -8.15
N ALA A 186 -1.02 27.05 -7.60
CA ALA A 186 -1.21 28.37 -8.21
C ALA A 186 -0.46 28.50 -9.55
N ASN A 187 0.77 27.97 -9.64
CA ASN A 187 1.56 28.02 -10.88
C ASN A 187 0.89 27.26 -12.04
N TYR A 188 0.24 26.14 -11.76
CA TYR A 188 -0.43 25.34 -12.79
C TYR A 188 -1.84 25.83 -13.14
N GLN A 189 -2.47 26.64 -12.28
CA GLN A 189 -3.80 27.21 -12.51
C GLN A 189 -3.83 28.26 -13.65
N ASN A 190 -2.68 28.82 -14.02
CA ASN A 190 -2.56 29.87 -15.06
C ASN A 190 -1.94 29.35 -16.37
N SER A 191 -1.98 28.03 -16.61
CA SER A 191 -1.38 27.45 -17.81
C SER A 191 -2.30 27.65 -19.03
N GLU A 192 -1.84 28.42 -20.02
CA GLU A 192 -2.62 28.73 -21.23
C GLU A 192 -2.95 27.44 -22.02
N GLY A 193 -4.24 27.22 -22.36
CA GLY A 193 -4.63 26.23 -23.38
C GLY A 193 -5.84 25.33 -23.10
N LEU A 194 -6.45 25.35 -21.90
CA LEU A 194 -7.70 24.63 -21.63
C LEU A 194 -8.78 25.59 -21.10
N GLU A 195 -9.88 25.74 -21.82
CA GLU A 195 -11.08 26.43 -21.31
C GLU A 195 -11.67 25.64 -20.12
N ASN A 196 -12.12 26.34 -19.07
CA ASN A 196 -12.68 25.78 -17.82
C ASN A 196 -11.69 25.08 -16.86
N GLN A 197 -10.48 25.61 -16.65
CA GLN A 197 -9.52 25.02 -15.69
C GLN A 197 -10.04 25.07 -14.24
N LYS A 198 -10.43 23.90 -13.72
CA LYS A 198 -10.58 23.64 -12.30
C LYS A 198 -9.20 23.70 -11.63
N ARG A 199 -9.12 24.32 -10.44
CA ARG A 199 -7.88 24.34 -9.64
C ARG A 199 -7.35 22.91 -9.48
N PRO A 200 -6.07 22.63 -9.79
CA PRO A 200 -5.51 21.28 -9.67
C PRO A 200 -5.57 20.78 -8.22
N SER A 201 -5.70 19.47 -8.06
CA SER A 201 -5.54 18.84 -6.75
C SER A 201 -4.08 18.87 -6.29
N CYS A 202 -3.84 18.54 -5.01
CA CYS A 202 -2.47 18.37 -4.51
C CYS A 202 -1.72 17.28 -5.29
N VAL A 203 -2.41 16.17 -5.63
CA VAL A 203 -1.82 15.05 -6.36
C VAL A 203 -1.40 15.52 -7.75
N ASP A 204 -2.29 16.20 -8.48
CA ASP A 204 -2.00 16.68 -9.84
C ASP A 204 -0.79 17.60 -9.88
N ALA A 205 -0.75 18.60 -8.99
CA ALA A 205 0.32 19.59 -8.96
C ALA A 205 1.67 18.97 -8.56
N LEU A 206 1.67 18.05 -7.60
CA LEU A 206 2.91 17.41 -7.13
C LEU A 206 3.43 16.41 -8.16
N SER A 207 2.55 15.61 -8.77
CA SER A 207 2.90 14.69 -9.84
C SER A 207 3.48 15.40 -11.05
N ALA A 208 2.81 16.43 -11.55
CA ALA A 208 3.31 17.24 -12.65
C ALA A 208 4.69 17.86 -12.33
N PHE A 209 4.88 18.35 -11.12
CA PHE A 209 6.16 18.89 -10.68
C PHE A 209 7.26 17.82 -10.68
N ILE A 210 7.04 16.68 -10.02
CA ILE A 210 8.02 15.58 -9.93
C ILE A 210 8.35 15.04 -11.31
N TRP A 211 7.33 14.78 -12.13
CA TRP A 211 7.49 14.31 -13.51
C TRP A 211 8.32 15.30 -14.33
N SER A 212 8.05 16.61 -14.24
CA SER A 212 8.83 17.64 -14.96
C SER A 212 10.32 17.62 -14.58
N ARG A 213 10.63 17.44 -13.28
CA ARG A 213 12.01 17.35 -12.79
C ARG A 213 12.67 16.05 -13.23
N TYR A 214 11.93 14.94 -13.22
CA TYR A 214 12.43 13.65 -13.67
C TYR A 214 12.80 13.69 -15.15
N VAL A 215 11.89 14.18 -16.00
CA VAL A 215 12.13 14.35 -17.45
C VAL A 215 13.35 15.23 -17.68
N ALA A 216 13.41 16.42 -17.06
CA ALA A 216 14.53 17.35 -17.24
C ALA A 216 15.90 16.74 -16.87
N ASN A 217 15.97 15.88 -15.86
CA ASN A 217 17.21 15.27 -15.39
C ASN A 217 17.60 13.97 -16.13
N THR A 218 16.69 13.38 -16.90
CA THR A 218 16.92 12.08 -17.57
C THR A 218 16.84 12.16 -19.09
N LYS A 219 16.49 13.35 -19.61
CA LYS A 219 16.48 13.68 -21.03
C LYS A 219 17.91 13.70 -21.55
N ASP A 220 18.38 12.52 -21.89
CA ASP A 220 19.67 12.32 -22.56
C ASP A 220 19.50 12.52 -24.07
N THR A 221 20.51 13.05 -24.74
CA THR A 221 20.50 13.33 -26.21
C THR A 221 20.92 12.11 -27.01
N GLY A 222 20.50 10.91 -26.59
CA GLY A 222 20.74 9.68 -27.32
C GLY A 222 19.99 9.66 -28.67
N PRO A 223 20.33 8.73 -29.57
CA PRO A 223 19.77 8.67 -30.92
C PRO A 223 18.29 8.25 -30.97
N ALA A 224 17.73 7.75 -29.86
CA ALA A 224 16.33 7.33 -29.77
C ALA A 224 15.53 8.29 -28.88
N GLU A 225 14.40 8.77 -29.40
CA GLU A 225 13.45 9.58 -28.66
C GLU A 225 12.85 8.77 -27.50
N LYS A 226 12.93 9.31 -26.28
CA LYS A 226 12.40 8.66 -25.07
C LYS A 226 10.96 9.11 -24.82
N LEU A 227 10.04 8.16 -24.70
CA LEU A 227 8.69 8.41 -24.21
C LEU A 227 8.67 8.33 -22.69
N TYR A 228 8.15 9.37 -22.04
CA TYR A 228 8.01 9.43 -20.58
C TYR A 228 6.55 9.22 -20.19
N ILE A 229 6.26 8.14 -19.46
CA ILE A 229 4.90 7.82 -19.01
C ILE A 229 4.87 7.90 -17.49
N GLU A 230 3.84 8.57 -16.95
CA GLU A 230 3.51 8.53 -15.53
C GLU A 230 2.34 7.56 -15.30
N LEU A 231 2.44 6.72 -14.26
CA LEU A 231 1.42 5.75 -13.89
C LEU A 231 0.94 6.01 -12.47
N HIS A 232 -0.36 6.20 -12.28
CA HIS A 232 -1.00 6.34 -10.97
C HIS A 232 -1.86 5.15 -10.63
N SER A 233 -1.66 4.56 -9.46
CA SER A 233 -2.61 3.58 -8.92
C SER A 233 -3.83 4.29 -8.34
N VAL A 234 -5.01 3.97 -8.86
CA VAL A 234 -6.27 4.63 -8.50
C VAL A 234 -7.22 3.64 -7.85
N ASN A 235 -7.76 4.00 -6.69
CA ASN A 235 -8.78 3.20 -5.98
C ASN A 235 -10.07 3.10 -6.82
N LEU A 236 -10.51 1.88 -7.09
CA LEU A 236 -11.73 1.63 -7.87
C LEU A 236 -12.99 1.65 -7.02
N ARG A 237 -12.93 1.40 -5.70
CA ARG A 237 -14.12 1.31 -4.82
C ARG A 237 -15.14 2.46 -4.99
N PRO A 238 -14.74 3.75 -4.93
CA PRO A 238 -15.68 4.87 -5.10
C PRO A 238 -16.11 5.11 -6.55
N ARG A 239 -15.59 4.32 -7.51
CA ARG A 239 -15.87 4.46 -8.95
C ARG A 239 -16.87 3.43 -9.47
N PHE A 240 -17.39 2.56 -8.61
CA PHE A 240 -18.52 1.70 -8.93
C PHE A 240 -19.84 2.46 -8.81
N ASP A 241 -20.86 1.96 -9.51
CA ASP A 241 -22.26 2.39 -9.37
C ASP A 241 -23.14 1.16 -9.00
N PRO A 242 -23.60 1.04 -7.74
CA PRO A 242 -23.27 1.89 -6.60
C PRO A 242 -21.81 1.72 -6.13
N SER A 243 -21.28 2.71 -5.41
CA SER A 243 -19.91 2.63 -4.87
C SER A 243 -19.72 1.43 -3.95
N LEU A 244 -18.55 0.79 -4.04
CA LEU A 244 -18.21 -0.30 -3.13
C LEU A 244 -17.85 0.23 -1.74
N PRO A 245 -18.19 -0.52 -0.67
CA PRO A 245 -17.76 -0.18 0.67
C PRO A 245 -16.23 -0.13 0.81
N HIS A 246 -15.76 0.66 1.78
CA HIS A 246 -14.33 0.80 2.01
C HIS A 246 -13.68 -0.49 2.53
N HIS A 247 -14.45 -1.32 3.23
CA HIS A 247 -14.06 -2.64 3.74
C HIS A 247 -14.13 -3.77 2.71
N SER A 248 -14.43 -3.49 1.43
CA SER A 248 -14.28 -4.48 0.36
C SER A 248 -12.81 -4.86 0.20
N PHE A 249 -12.46 -6.13 0.46
CA PHE A 249 -11.09 -6.64 0.46
C PHE A 249 -10.62 -7.04 -0.95
N GLY A 250 -9.32 -6.91 -1.21
CA GLY A 250 -8.67 -7.23 -2.49
C GLY A 250 -8.06 -6.02 -3.22
N ASN A 251 -7.30 -6.30 -4.28
CA ASN A 251 -6.60 -5.32 -5.10
C ASN A 251 -7.55 -4.55 -6.05
N LEU A 252 -8.53 -3.86 -5.50
CA LEU A 252 -9.51 -3.05 -6.24
C LEU A 252 -8.91 -1.69 -6.64
N TYR A 253 -7.86 -1.71 -7.47
CA TYR A 253 -7.24 -0.52 -8.06
C TYR A 253 -6.95 -0.73 -9.55
N ARG A 254 -6.69 0.36 -10.27
CA ARG A 254 -6.20 0.32 -11.66
C ARG A 254 -5.15 1.40 -11.89
N ALA A 255 -4.23 1.15 -12.80
CA ALA A 255 -3.29 2.17 -13.28
C ALA A 255 -4.03 3.16 -14.21
N ALA A 256 -3.97 4.45 -13.88
CA ALA A 256 -4.21 5.55 -14.80
C ALA A 256 -2.86 5.95 -15.43
N MET A 257 -2.85 6.22 -16.73
CA MET A 257 -1.62 6.51 -17.46
C MET A 257 -1.65 7.92 -18.05
N THR A 258 -0.60 8.68 -17.82
CA THR A 258 -0.39 10.00 -18.42
C THR A 258 0.85 9.94 -19.31
N ALA A 259 0.70 10.33 -20.57
CA ALA A 259 1.80 10.40 -21.54
C ALA A 259 1.80 11.77 -22.25
N PRO A 260 2.97 12.29 -22.64
CA PRO A 260 3.04 13.52 -23.41
C PRO A 260 2.41 13.29 -24.78
N PHE A 261 1.49 14.18 -25.16
CA PHE A 261 0.98 14.21 -26.53
C PHE A 261 2.12 14.65 -27.46
N LEU A 262 2.52 13.77 -28.38
CA LEU A 262 3.30 14.16 -29.56
C LEU A 262 2.37 14.94 -30.51
N SER A 263 2.00 16.16 -30.13
CA SER A 263 1.48 17.13 -31.07
C SER A 263 2.61 18.10 -31.39
N SER A 264 2.79 18.39 -32.67
CA SER A 264 3.65 19.47 -33.14
C SER A 264 3.27 20.77 -32.43
N GLY A 265 3.99 21.10 -31.35
CA GLY A 265 4.05 22.43 -30.77
C GLY A 265 3.06 22.81 -29.67
N LYS A 266 2.19 21.94 -29.13
CA LYS A 266 1.32 22.31 -27.99
C LYS A 266 1.14 21.17 -26.98
N ASN A 267 1.60 21.41 -25.75
CA ASN A 267 1.36 20.54 -24.59
C ASN A 267 -0.07 20.79 -24.08
N ALA A 268 -0.94 19.79 -24.17
CA ALA A 268 -2.22 19.79 -23.47
C ALA A 268 -2.43 18.41 -22.82
N MET A 269 -2.94 18.41 -21.58
CA MET A 269 -3.31 17.20 -20.85
C MET A 269 -4.76 16.82 -21.19
N ALA A 270 -5.02 15.56 -21.52
CA ALA A 270 -6.36 15.01 -21.65
C ALA A 270 -6.64 14.08 -20.46
N TRP A 271 -7.82 14.25 -19.85
CA TRP A 271 -8.32 13.47 -18.71
C TRP A 271 -9.17 12.29 -19.16
#